data_AF-A0A2A9MD66-F1
#
_entry.id   AF-A0A2A9MD66-F1
#
_cell.length_a   1.000
_cell.length_b   1.000
_cell.length_c   1.000
_cell.angle_alpha   90.00
_cell.angle_beta   90.00
_cell.angle_gamma   90.00
#
_symmetry.space_group_name_H-M   'P 1'
#
loop_
_entity.id
_entity.type
_entity.pdbx_description
1 polymer ?
#
loop_
_entity_poly.entity_id
_entity_poly.type
_entity_poly.pdbx_seq_one_letter_code
_entity_poly.pdbx_strand_id
1 'polypeptide(L)'
;MRRVSISTSRESTEKKSRLALFDKEKDVNTVRLQLQEVRRQLIVKKKKGEGISALAAEVEQLKKELHEEKMLGESISFKLENPTEGRQWQELSGEDPDMEALDAKYRLLVKRFRGRQIELLDQDLRLEDLTELTEKQKARAERERDAALHVRNEILRLHGKLLEMNRRMKVTLSELTLYKDYLPKLKELQNATARRVDEARRNVYFGRPATPNAEEELYALIEKEVERDRTLVAAKRRALEDMREQTAFRTTAERRPSQYIPDSNSIGLPVAYGANAPFKPQPPSSNLRHYVTAPRDQSPRRGVAPSENPP
;
A
#
# COMPACT_ATOMS: atom_id res chain seq x y z
N MET A 1 -10.75 -63.43 51.55
CA MET A 1 -11.80 -62.63 50.88
C MET A 1 -12.57 -61.67 51.81
N ARG A 2 -12.97 -62.06 53.03
CA ARG A 2 -13.80 -61.20 53.91
C ARG A 2 -13.20 -59.86 54.40
N ARG A 3 -11.87 -59.73 54.60
CA ARG A 3 -11.27 -58.46 55.07
C ARG A 3 -11.24 -57.35 54.01
N VAL A 4 -11.05 -57.71 52.73
CA VAL A 4 -11.04 -56.76 51.60
C VAL A 4 -12.46 -56.26 51.31
N SER A 5 -13.48 -57.12 51.46
CA SER A 5 -14.89 -56.73 51.30
C SER A 5 -15.38 -55.76 52.39
N ILE A 6 -14.83 -55.84 53.61
CA ILE A 6 -15.16 -54.93 54.72
C ILE A 6 -14.50 -53.56 54.53
N SER A 7 -13.26 -53.50 54.02
CA SER A 7 -12.60 -52.21 53.72
C SER A 7 -13.28 -51.49 52.56
N THR A 8 -13.63 -52.20 51.47
CA THR A 8 -14.35 -51.59 50.33
C THR A 8 -15.76 -51.12 50.72
N SER A 9 -16.45 -51.86 51.60
CA SER A 9 -17.76 -51.44 52.11
C SER A 9 -17.67 -50.17 52.96
N ARG A 10 -16.68 -50.08 53.87
CA ARG A 10 -16.45 -48.88 54.68
C ARG A 10 -16.04 -47.67 53.85
N GLU A 11 -15.13 -47.86 52.89
CA GLU A 11 -14.75 -46.79 51.96
C GLU A 11 -15.93 -46.30 51.12
N SER A 12 -16.85 -47.19 50.72
CA SER A 12 -18.06 -46.79 49.99
C SER A 12 -19.03 -45.99 50.86
N THR A 13 -19.17 -46.34 52.16
CA THR A 13 -20.00 -45.58 53.10
C THR A 13 -19.38 -44.24 53.46
N GLU A 14 -18.06 -44.16 53.58
CA GLU A 14 -17.35 -42.90 53.80
C GLU A 14 -17.44 -41.98 52.58
N LYS A 15 -17.31 -42.51 51.36
CA LYS A 15 -17.53 -41.74 50.13
C LYS A 15 -18.95 -41.22 50.03
N LYS A 16 -19.96 -42.04 50.34
CA LYS A 16 -21.37 -41.61 50.40
C LYS A 16 -21.60 -40.54 51.47
N SER A 17 -20.99 -40.69 52.65
CA SER A 17 -21.06 -39.69 53.72
C SER A 17 -20.37 -38.38 53.33
N ARG A 18 -19.22 -38.43 52.65
CA ARG A 18 -18.51 -37.26 52.15
C ARG A 18 -19.29 -36.54 51.05
N LEU A 19 -19.91 -37.27 50.14
CA LEU A 19 -20.78 -36.69 49.11
C LEU A 19 -22.01 -36.02 49.74
N ALA A 20 -22.66 -36.66 50.71
CA ALA A 20 -23.78 -36.07 51.43
C ALA A 20 -23.38 -34.80 52.20
N LEU A 21 -22.20 -34.78 52.85
CA LEU A 21 -21.66 -33.59 53.50
C LEU A 21 -21.39 -32.46 52.50
N PHE A 22 -20.80 -32.80 51.34
CA PHE A 22 -20.53 -31.83 50.28
C PHE A 22 -21.81 -31.24 49.69
N ASP A 23 -22.85 -32.05 49.48
CA ASP A 23 -24.16 -31.57 49.04
C ASP A 23 -24.81 -30.67 50.10
N LYS A 24 -24.67 -31.00 51.39
CA LYS A 24 -25.13 -30.13 52.48
C LYS A 24 -24.33 -28.83 52.59
N GLU A 25 -23.03 -28.84 52.34
CA GLU A 25 -22.22 -27.62 52.28
C GLU A 25 -22.61 -26.74 51.10
N LYS A 26 -22.95 -27.32 49.95
CA LYS A 26 -23.55 -26.59 48.82
C LYS A 26 -24.89 -25.98 49.19
N ASP A 27 -25.78 -26.74 49.83
CA ASP A 27 -27.07 -26.23 50.32
C ASP A 27 -26.87 -25.07 51.31
N VAL A 28 -25.90 -25.17 52.22
CA VAL A 28 -25.57 -24.09 53.16
C VAL A 28 -25.06 -22.85 52.42
N ASN A 29 -24.24 -23.04 51.39
CA ASN A 29 -23.72 -21.93 50.58
C ASN A 29 -24.82 -21.28 49.72
N THR A 30 -25.73 -22.06 49.13
CA THR A 30 -26.86 -21.50 48.37
C THR A 30 -27.80 -20.72 49.30
N VAL A 31 -28.11 -21.26 50.48
CA VAL A 31 -28.92 -20.56 51.49
C VAL A 31 -28.22 -19.29 51.98
N ARG A 32 -26.89 -19.31 52.18
CA ARG A 32 -26.13 -18.09 52.53
C ARG A 32 -26.21 -17.02 51.45
N LEU A 33 -26.08 -17.39 50.18
CA LEU A 33 -26.21 -16.46 49.06
C LEU A 33 -27.63 -15.88 48.97
N GLN A 34 -28.65 -16.71 49.14
CA GLN A 34 -30.05 -16.25 49.21
C GLN A 34 -30.28 -15.31 50.38
N LEU A 35 -29.73 -15.61 51.57
CA LEU A 35 -29.80 -14.74 52.74
C LEU A 35 -29.14 -13.38 52.48
N GLN A 36 -27.98 -13.38 51.82
CA GLN A 36 -27.27 -12.15 51.47
C GLN A 36 -28.06 -11.32 50.45
N GLU A 37 -28.66 -11.96 49.46
CA GLU A 37 -29.52 -11.28 48.47
C GLU A 37 -30.79 -10.72 49.11
N VAL A 38 -31.46 -11.47 49.99
CA VAL A 38 -32.63 -10.98 50.75
C VAL A 38 -32.25 -9.81 51.64
N ARG A 39 -31.10 -9.87 52.32
CA ARG A 39 -30.57 -8.74 53.13
C ARG A 39 -30.33 -7.51 52.25
N ARG A 40 -29.72 -7.69 51.07
CA ARG A 40 -29.51 -6.60 50.10
C ARG A 40 -30.83 -5.99 49.65
N GLN A 41 -31.81 -6.81 49.30
CA GLN A 41 -33.16 -6.37 48.91
C GLN A 41 -33.86 -5.62 50.03
N LEU A 42 -33.70 -6.07 51.28
CA LEU A 42 -34.27 -5.39 52.45
C LEU A 42 -33.65 -4.01 52.67
N ILE A 43 -32.33 -3.86 52.48
CA ILE A 43 -31.66 -2.55 52.54
C ILE A 43 -32.19 -1.62 51.43
N VAL A 44 -32.31 -2.13 50.20
CA VAL A 44 -32.86 -1.34 49.07
C VAL A 44 -34.31 -0.92 49.33
N LYS A 45 -35.15 -1.83 49.83
CA LYS A 45 -36.55 -1.53 50.16
C LYS A 45 -36.67 -0.55 51.33
N LYS A 46 -35.82 -0.65 52.35
CA LYS A 46 -35.77 0.33 53.46
C LYS A 46 -35.37 1.71 52.98
N LYS A 47 -34.30 1.82 52.18
CA LYS A 47 -33.88 3.11 51.56
C LYS A 47 -34.98 3.72 50.69
N LYS A 48 -35.72 2.90 49.94
CA LYS A 48 -36.90 3.35 49.17
C LYS A 48 -38.08 3.77 50.06
N GLY A 49 -38.19 3.20 51.26
CA GLY A 49 -39.25 3.48 52.22
C GLY A 49 -39.00 4.71 53.11
N GLU A 50 -37.75 5.14 53.27
CA GLU A 50 -37.35 6.27 54.13
C GLU A 50 -38.03 7.60 53.75
N GLY A 51 -38.52 7.77 52.51
CA GLY A 51 -39.26 8.95 52.07
C GLY A 51 -40.79 8.83 52.14
N ILE A 52 -41.36 7.63 52.32
CA ILE A 52 -42.82 7.41 52.21
C ILE A 52 -43.58 8.12 53.33
N SER A 53 -43.05 8.11 54.56
CA SER A 53 -43.70 8.78 55.69
C SER A 53 -43.69 10.30 55.55
N ALA A 54 -42.62 10.88 55.00
CA ALA A 54 -42.52 12.31 54.76
C ALA A 54 -43.49 12.73 53.64
N LEU A 55 -43.51 11.99 52.52
CA LEU A 55 -44.45 12.20 51.42
C LEU A 55 -45.90 12.01 51.86
N ALA A 56 -46.19 11.05 52.75
CA ALA A 56 -47.54 10.87 53.30
C ALA A 56 -47.97 12.06 54.16
N ALA A 57 -47.06 12.62 54.97
CA ALA A 57 -47.33 13.82 55.75
C ALA A 57 -47.58 15.05 54.85
N GLU A 58 -46.77 15.20 53.79
CA GLU A 58 -46.94 16.25 52.77
C GLU A 58 -48.27 16.12 52.03
N VAL A 59 -48.67 14.90 51.64
CA VAL A 59 -49.97 14.66 51.00
C VAL A 59 -51.13 15.01 51.94
N GLU A 60 -51.04 14.69 53.22
CA GLU A 60 -52.07 15.07 54.19
C GLU A 60 -52.11 16.58 54.45
N GLN A 61 -50.96 17.27 54.40
CA GLN A 61 -50.92 18.75 54.43
C GLN A 61 -51.56 19.34 53.18
N LEU A 62 -51.17 18.90 51.99
CA LEU A 62 -51.73 19.36 50.72
C LEU A 62 -53.24 19.07 50.62
N LYS A 63 -53.72 17.96 51.17
CA LYS A 63 -55.17 17.68 51.24
C LYS A 63 -55.90 18.67 52.15
N LYS A 64 -55.30 19.05 53.28
CA LYS A 64 -55.87 20.06 54.18
C LYS A 64 -55.89 21.43 53.50
N GLU A 65 -54.78 21.84 52.91
CA GLU A 65 -54.67 23.09 52.14
C GLU A 65 -55.69 23.11 51.00
N LEU A 66 -55.78 22.03 50.22
CA LEU A 66 -56.78 21.91 49.16
C LEU A 66 -58.21 21.98 49.69
N HIS A 67 -58.49 21.39 50.85
CA HIS A 67 -59.81 21.46 51.47
C HIS A 67 -60.12 22.88 51.94
N GLU A 68 -59.17 23.55 52.59
CA GLU A 68 -59.29 24.94 53.01
C GLU A 68 -59.51 25.87 51.81
N GLU A 69 -58.72 25.72 50.75
CA GLU A 69 -58.90 26.47 49.50
C GLU A 69 -60.25 26.19 48.84
N LYS A 70 -60.73 24.94 48.86
CA LYS A 70 -62.08 24.61 48.35
C LYS A 70 -63.17 25.27 49.19
N MET A 71 -63.07 25.24 50.52
CA MET A 71 -64.03 25.89 51.41
C MET A 71 -64.01 27.42 51.22
N LEU A 72 -62.83 28.00 51.02
CA LEU A 72 -62.67 29.42 50.68
C LEU A 72 -63.28 29.72 49.31
N GLY A 73 -63.02 28.88 48.31
CA GLY A 73 -63.57 28.97 46.97
C GLY A 73 -65.10 28.89 46.97
N GLU A 74 -65.67 27.93 47.68
CA GLU A 74 -67.12 27.79 47.88
C GLU A 74 -67.70 29.00 48.64
N SER A 75 -67.00 29.51 49.66
CA SER A 75 -67.42 30.74 50.35
C SER A 75 -67.41 31.95 49.42
N ILE A 76 -66.38 32.09 48.59
CA ILE A 76 -66.26 33.17 47.61
C ILE A 76 -67.31 33.01 46.50
N SER A 77 -67.55 31.77 46.02
CA SER A 77 -68.59 31.44 45.03
C SER A 77 -69.97 31.78 45.58
N PHE A 78 -70.29 31.35 46.81
CA PHE A 78 -71.54 31.70 47.49
C PHE A 78 -71.69 33.22 47.65
N LYS A 79 -70.61 33.93 48.01
CA LYS A 79 -70.58 35.40 48.06
C LYS A 79 -70.67 36.07 46.69
N LEU A 80 -70.32 35.39 45.60
CA LEU A 80 -70.39 35.89 44.21
C LEU A 80 -71.78 35.64 43.61
N GLU A 81 -72.35 34.48 43.88
CA GLU A 81 -73.65 34.00 43.38
C GLU A 81 -74.83 34.67 44.10
N ASN A 82 -74.64 35.19 45.31
CA ASN A 82 -75.63 36.00 46.03
C ASN A 82 -75.33 37.50 45.87
N PRO A 83 -75.92 38.20 44.88
CA PRO A 83 -75.74 39.64 44.70
C PRO A 83 -76.45 40.49 45.77
N THR A 84 -77.19 39.86 46.70
CA THR A 84 -78.07 40.55 47.65
C THR A 84 -77.38 40.90 48.97
N GLU A 85 -76.33 40.17 49.36
CA GLU A 85 -75.59 40.42 50.61
C GLU A 85 -74.37 41.34 50.37
N GLY A 86 -74.61 42.64 50.36
CA GLY A 86 -73.63 43.64 50.81
C GLY A 86 -72.41 43.92 49.91
N ARG A 87 -72.35 43.45 48.67
CA ARG A 87 -71.32 43.98 47.74
C ARG A 87 -71.68 45.39 47.32
N GLN A 88 -70.83 46.35 47.69
CA GLN A 88 -70.69 47.57 46.92
C GLN A 88 -70.25 47.15 45.53
N TRP A 89 -71.10 47.41 44.55
CA TRP A 89 -70.86 47.17 43.15
C TRP A 89 -69.64 48.02 42.81
N GLN A 90 -68.51 47.39 42.49
CA GLN A 90 -67.38 48.13 41.98
C GLN A 90 -67.71 48.42 40.52
N GLU A 91 -68.23 49.61 40.28
CA GLU A 91 -68.48 50.13 38.95
C GLU A 91 -67.17 49.99 38.16
N LEU A 92 -67.17 49.18 37.10
CA LEU A 92 -66.03 49.09 36.21
C LEU A 92 -65.78 50.50 35.68
N SER A 93 -64.57 51.02 35.93
CA SER A 93 -64.22 52.35 35.48
C SER A 93 -64.09 52.34 33.96
N GLY A 94 -64.93 53.13 33.30
CA GLY A 94 -64.97 53.30 31.85
C GLY A 94 -66.40 53.34 31.34
N GLU A 95 -66.70 54.32 30.48
CA GLU A 95 -67.95 54.32 29.72
C GLU A 95 -67.89 53.25 28.63
N ASP A 96 -69.03 52.59 28.40
CA ASP A 96 -69.22 51.79 27.21
C ASP A 96 -68.98 52.70 25.99
N PRO A 97 -68.03 52.35 25.11
CA PRO A 97 -67.69 53.23 24.01
C PRO A 97 -68.91 53.39 23.10
N ASP A 98 -69.28 54.64 22.87
CA ASP A 98 -70.33 54.97 21.93
C ASP A 98 -69.99 54.42 20.53
N MET A 99 -70.99 54.12 19.71
CA MET A 99 -70.78 53.46 18.41
C MET A 99 -69.82 54.26 17.52
N GLU A 100 -69.86 55.58 17.60
CA GLU A 100 -68.94 56.48 16.90
C GLU A 100 -67.48 56.36 17.40
N ALA A 101 -67.29 56.20 18.72
CA ALA A 101 -65.97 56.01 19.32
C ALA A 101 -65.37 54.65 18.92
N LEU A 102 -66.20 53.61 18.81
CA LEU A 102 -65.78 52.30 18.33
C LEU A 102 -65.39 52.36 16.84
N ASP A 103 -66.18 53.04 16.02
CA ASP A 103 -65.87 53.27 14.60
C ASP A 103 -64.58 54.06 14.40
N ALA A 104 -64.33 55.07 15.24
CA ALA A 104 -63.08 55.83 15.21
C ALA A 104 -61.87 54.94 15.54
N LYS A 105 -61.97 54.10 16.57
CA LYS A 105 -60.93 53.11 16.94
C LYS A 105 -60.71 52.10 15.81
N TYR A 106 -61.79 51.58 15.22
CA TYR A 106 -61.72 50.66 14.09
C TYR A 106 -60.99 51.28 12.89
N ARG A 107 -61.36 52.50 12.50
CA ARG A 107 -60.68 53.22 11.40
C ARG A 107 -59.19 53.44 11.68
N LEU A 108 -58.83 53.74 12.92
CA LEU A 108 -57.43 53.92 13.31
C LEU A 108 -56.65 52.60 13.24
N LEU A 109 -57.23 51.49 13.69
CA LEU A 109 -56.66 50.15 13.55
C LEU A 109 -56.51 49.75 12.10
N VAL A 110 -57.52 49.99 11.25
CA VAL A 110 -57.45 49.73 9.80
C VAL A 110 -56.34 50.54 9.14
N LYS A 111 -56.17 51.83 9.50
CA LYS A 111 -55.06 52.64 9.00
C LYS A 111 -53.70 52.07 9.40
N ARG A 112 -53.52 51.68 10.66
CA ARG A 112 -52.28 51.05 11.15
C ARG A 112 -52.00 49.73 10.45
N PHE A 113 -53.04 48.90 10.29
CA PHE A 113 -52.93 47.61 9.61
C PHE A 113 -52.52 47.78 8.15
N ARG A 114 -53.14 48.72 7.42
CA ARG A 114 -52.74 49.05 6.05
C ARG A 114 -51.31 49.58 5.97
N GLY A 115 -50.88 50.40 6.92
CA GLY A 115 -49.48 50.84 7.01
C GLY A 115 -48.52 49.64 7.13
N ARG A 116 -48.83 48.70 8.02
CA ARG A 116 -48.04 47.46 8.18
C ARG A 116 -48.04 46.59 6.93
N GLN A 117 -49.15 46.51 6.20
CA GLN A 117 -49.24 45.77 4.94
C GLN A 117 -48.35 46.37 3.84
N ILE A 118 -48.31 47.71 3.75
CA ILE A 118 -47.43 48.40 2.80
C ILE A 118 -45.97 48.16 3.18
N GLU A 119 -45.61 48.30 4.46
CA GLU A 119 -44.26 47.99 4.95
C GLU A 119 -43.83 46.55 4.63
N LEU A 120 -44.74 45.59 4.75
CA LEU A 120 -44.48 44.20 4.42
C LEU A 120 -44.22 44.00 2.92
N LEU A 121 -45.06 44.62 2.07
CA LEU A 121 -44.89 44.56 0.62
C LEU A 121 -43.53 45.15 0.19
N ASP A 122 -43.12 46.27 0.80
CA ASP A 122 -41.82 46.89 0.54
C ASP A 122 -40.66 45.97 0.97
N GLN A 123 -40.83 45.23 2.08
CA GLN A 123 -39.84 44.26 2.53
C GLN A 123 -39.75 43.06 1.58
N ASP A 124 -40.88 42.55 1.09
CA ASP A 124 -40.92 41.45 0.13
C ASP A 124 -40.22 41.83 -1.19
N LEU A 125 -40.50 43.02 -1.72
CA LEU A 125 -39.81 43.57 -2.89
C LEU A 125 -38.29 43.66 -2.67
N ARG A 126 -37.84 44.13 -1.50
CA ARG A 126 -36.41 44.17 -1.17
C ARG A 126 -35.79 42.78 -1.07
N LEU A 127 -36.53 41.80 -0.56
CA LEU A 127 -36.06 40.42 -0.51
C LEU A 127 -35.91 39.84 -1.91
N GLU A 128 -36.87 40.10 -2.81
CA GLU A 128 -36.76 39.71 -4.21
C GLU A 128 -35.50 40.31 -4.85
N ASP A 129 -35.27 41.62 -4.71
CA ASP A 129 -34.07 42.29 -5.22
C ASP A 129 -32.78 41.70 -4.63
N LEU A 130 -32.74 41.45 -3.32
CA LEU A 130 -31.59 40.83 -2.66
C LEU A 130 -31.35 39.41 -3.16
N THR A 131 -32.41 38.61 -3.33
CA THR A 131 -32.27 37.25 -3.87
C THR A 131 -31.72 37.30 -5.30
N GLU A 132 -32.23 38.18 -6.15
CA GLU A 132 -31.74 38.33 -7.53
C GLU A 132 -30.25 38.76 -7.57
N LEU A 133 -29.85 39.70 -6.70
CA LEU A 133 -28.46 40.12 -6.57
C LEU A 133 -27.57 38.99 -6.07
N THR A 134 -28.02 38.19 -5.08
CA THR A 134 -27.24 37.06 -4.58
C THR A 134 -27.07 35.97 -5.63
N GLU A 135 -28.10 35.65 -6.41
CA GLU A 135 -28.00 34.69 -7.50
C GLU A 135 -27.09 35.19 -8.62
N LYS A 136 -27.17 36.49 -8.97
CA LYS A 136 -26.22 37.11 -9.91
C LYS A 136 -24.78 37.04 -9.41
N GLN A 137 -24.53 37.26 -8.11
CA GLN A 137 -23.20 37.14 -7.53
C GLN A 137 -22.69 35.69 -7.49
N LYS A 138 -23.54 34.72 -7.14
CA LYS A 138 -23.20 33.29 -7.21
C LYS A 138 -22.80 32.89 -8.63
N ALA A 139 -23.62 33.26 -9.62
CA ALA A 139 -23.33 32.99 -11.03
C ALA A 139 -22.02 33.65 -11.51
N ARG A 140 -21.69 34.84 -11.02
CA ARG A 140 -20.39 35.49 -11.28
C ARG A 140 -19.24 34.72 -10.64
N ALA A 141 -19.37 34.34 -9.37
CA ALA A 141 -18.35 33.59 -8.65
C ALA A 141 -18.09 32.21 -9.29
N GLU A 142 -19.12 31.53 -9.78
CA GLU A 142 -18.98 30.28 -10.53
C GLU A 142 -18.19 30.47 -11.84
N ARG A 143 -18.54 31.49 -12.63
CA ARG A 143 -17.82 31.80 -13.87
C ARG A 143 -16.34 32.15 -13.61
N GLU A 144 -16.07 32.94 -12.59
CA GLU A 144 -14.71 33.31 -12.20
C GLU A 144 -13.93 32.08 -11.72
N ARG A 145 -14.56 31.20 -10.96
CA ARG A 145 -13.97 29.91 -10.54
C ARG A 145 -13.63 29.05 -11.74
N ASP A 146 -14.52 28.93 -12.72
CA ASP A 146 -14.27 28.13 -13.94
C ASP A 146 -13.12 28.71 -14.76
N ALA A 147 -13.06 30.04 -14.90
CA ALA A 147 -11.96 30.72 -15.56
C ALA A 147 -10.62 30.49 -14.83
N ALA A 148 -10.60 30.59 -13.50
CA ALA A 148 -9.42 30.32 -12.69
C ALA A 148 -8.94 28.87 -12.80
N LEU A 149 -9.88 27.90 -12.81
CA LEU A 149 -9.57 26.49 -13.02
C LEU A 149 -8.96 26.24 -14.40
N HIS A 150 -9.50 26.87 -15.44
CA HIS A 150 -8.96 26.77 -16.79
C HIS A 150 -7.51 27.28 -16.86
N VAL A 151 -7.26 28.49 -16.34
CA VAL A 151 -5.91 29.08 -16.29
C VAL A 151 -4.94 28.20 -15.50
N ARG A 152 -5.36 27.68 -14.34
CA ARG A 152 -4.54 26.76 -13.54
C ARG A 152 -4.16 25.49 -14.32
N ASN A 153 -5.13 24.88 -14.99
CA ASN A 153 -4.89 23.66 -15.76
C ASN A 153 -3.93 23.92 -16.92
N GLU A 154 -4.05 25.09 -17.58
CA GLU A 154 -3.14 25.50 -18.63
C GLU A 154 -1.71 25.75 -18.13
N ILE A 155 -1.55 26.38 -16.96
CA ILE A 155 -0.25 26.53 -16.29
C ILE A 155 0.36 25.16 -15.99
N LEU A 156 -0.42 24.22 -15.44
CA LEU A 156 0.06 22.86 -15.15
C LEU A 156 0.49 22.13 -16.44
N ARG A 157 -0.27 22.29 -17.53
CA ARG A 157 0.06 21.73 -18.84
C ARG A 157 1.39 22.30 -19.37
N LEU A 158 1.60 23.60 -19.26
CA LEU A 158 2.83 24.26 -19.66
C LEU A 158 4.01 23.86 -18.77
N HIS A 159 3.80 23.75 -17.47
CA HIS A 159 4.81 23.28 -16.52
C HIS A 159 5.27 21.85 -16.83
N GLY A 160 4.34 20.95 -17.15
CA GLY A 160 4.67 19.58 -17.59
C GLY A 160 5.54 19.57 -18.85
N LYS A 161 5.20 20.37 -19.86
CA LYS A 161 6.02 20.52 -21.07
C LYS A 161 7.41 21.10 -20.78
N LEU A 162 7.49 22.07 -19.87
CA LEU A 162 8.76 22.67 -19.46
C LEU A 162 9.66 21.65 -18.77
N LEU A 163 9.12 20.84 -17.85
CA LEU A 163 9.88 19.78 -17.19
C LEU A 163 10.38 18.73 -18.19
N GLU A 164 9.55 18.34 -19.15
CA GLU A 164 9.94 17.42 -20.19
C GLU A 164 11.06 18.00 -21.07
N MET A 165 10.93 19.25 -21.51
CA MET A 165 11.95 19.93 -22.30
C MET A 165 13.25 20.08 -21.51
N ASN A 166 13.19 20.40 -20.21
CA ASN A 166 14.36 20.50 -19.35
C ASN A 166 15.05 19.14 -19.20
N ARG A 167 14.30 18.04 -19.06
CA ARG A 167 14.86 16.69 -19.04
C ARG A 167 15.58 16.35 -20.36
N ARG A 168 14.95 16.62 -21.50
CA ARG A 168 15.56 16.42 -22.83
C ARG A 168 16.83 17.26 -22.97
N MET A 169 16.77 18.53 -22.58
CA MET A 169 17.91 19.44 -22.58
C MET A 169 19.05 18.92 -21.69
N LYS A 170 18.76 18.40 -20.50
CA LYS A 170 19.75 17.81 -19.60
C LYS A 170 20.45 16.60 -20.24
N VAL A 171 19.70 15.74 -20.95
CA VAL A 171 20.28 14.62 -21.70
C VAL A 171 21.21 15.13 -22.81
N THR A 172 20.74 16.04 -23.66
CA THR A 172 21.55 16.60 -24.75
C THR A 172 22.78 17.35 -24.23
N LEU A 173 22.66 18.05 -23.10
CA LEU A 173 23.78 18.73 -22.45
C LEU A 173 24.81 17.71 -21.93
N SER A 174 24.37 16.57 -21.40
CA SER A 174 25.29 15.52 -20.94
C SER A 174 26.04 14.85 -22.10
N GLU A 175 25.37 14.61 -23.23
CA GLU A 175 25.99 14.11 -24.46
C GLU A 175 26.99 15.13 -25.02
N LEU A 176 26.59 16.40 -25.10
CA LEU A 176 27.45 17.48 -25.58
C LEU A 176 28.69 17.66 -24.70
N THR A 177 28.53 17.51 -23.38
CA THR A 177 29.66 17.53 -22.44
C THR A 177 30.62 16.38 -22.71
N LEU A 178 30.11 15.16 -22.92
CA LEU A 178 30.95 14.03 -23.32
C LEU A 178 31.70 14.32 -24.62
N TYR A 179 31.00 14.79 -25.66
CA TYR A 179 31.64 15.10 -26.94
C TYR A 179 32.73 16.18 -26.80
N LYS A 180 32.48 17.21 -26.00
CA LYS A 180 33.44 18.27 -25.70
C LYS A 180 34.70 17.72 -25.04
N ASP A 181 34.55 16.77 -24.11
CA ASP A 181 35.67 16.13 -23.40
C ASP A 181 36.45 15.13 -24.27
N TYR A 182 35.79 14.44 -25.20
CA TYR A 182 36.45 13.49 -26.13
C TYR A 182 37.13 14.17 -27.32
N LEU A 183 36.61 15.31 -27.78
CA LEU A 183 37.16 16.06 -28.92
C LEU A 183 38.68 16.31 -28.82
N PRO A 184 39.25 16.79 -27.69
CA PRO A 184 40.69 17.00 -27.60
C PRO A 184 41.47 15.69 -27.71
N LYS A 185 41.01 14.59 -27.07
CA LYS A 185 41.66 13.27 -27.15
C LYS A 185 41.68 12.73 -28.58
N LEU A 186 40.57 12.87 -29.29
CA LEU A 186 40.47 12.48 -30.71
C LEU A 186 41.41 13.32 -31.59
N LYS A 187 41.49 14.64 -31.34
CA LYS A 187 42.43 15.53 -32.04
C LYS A 187 43.88 15.19 -31.73
N GLU A 188 44.22 14.85 -30.49
CA GLU A 188 45.55 14.40 -30.09
C GLU A 188 45.93 13.11 -30.81
N LEU A 189 45.04 12.11 -30.84
CA LEU A 189 45.26 10.86 -31.57
C LEU A 189 45.38 11.09 -33.08
N GLN A 190 44.55 11.96 -33.66
CA GLN A 190 44.65 12.34 -35.07
C GLN A 190 46.00 12.99 -35.37
N ASN A 191 46.45 13.92 -34.52
CA ASN A 191 47.74 14.59 -34.70
C ASN A 191 48.91 13.60 -34.52
N ALA A 192 48.83 12.70 -33.54
CA ALA A 192 49.86 11.68 -33.32
C ALA A 192 49.95 10.70 -34.50
N THR A 193 48.80 10.23 -35.01
CA THR A 193 48.76 9.35 -36.20
C THR A 193 49.24 10.06 -37.45
N ALA A 194 48.84 11.31 -37.67
CA ALA A 194 49.33 12.13 -38.79
C ALA A 194 50.86 12.30 -38.72
N ARG A 195 51.42 12.63 -37.55
CA ARG A 195 52.87 12.71 -37.33
C ARG A 195 53.58 11.40 -37.66
N ARG A 196 53.06 10.26 -37.17
CA ARG A 196 53.62 8.93 -37.48
C ARG A 196 53.61 8.63 -38.98
N VAL A 197 52.54 9.00 -39.68
CA VAL A 197 52.44 8.81 -41.14
C VAL A 197 53.43 9.73 -41.88
N ASP A 198 53.57 10.99 -41.46
CA ASP A 198 54.51 11.92 -42.06
C ASP A 198 55.97 11.49 -41.85
N GLU A 199 56.30 11.02 -40.64
CA GLU A 199 57.59 10.42 -40.32
C GLU A 199 57.86 9.18 -41.18
N ALA A 200 56.89 8.28 -41.29
CA ALA A 200 57.01 7.09 -42.14
C ALA A 200 57.22 7.46 -43.62
N ARG A 201 56.48 8.45 -44.13
CA ARG A 201 56.66 8.97 -45.50
C ARG A 201 58.06 9.54 -45.71
N ARG A 202 58.57 10.31 -44.75
CA ARG A 202 59.95 10.84 -44.81
C ARG A 202 60.97 9.70 -44.80
N ASN A 203 60.82 8.71 -43.93
CA ASN A 203 61.72 7.57 -43.86
C ASN A 203 61.77 6.81 -45.20
N VAL A 204 60.61 6.51 -45.77
CA VAL A 204 60.50 5.86 -47.09
C VAL A 204 61.15 6.71 -48.18
N TYR A 205 60.94 8.03 -48.17
CA TYR A 205 61.57 8.95 -49.12
C TYR A 205 63.12 8.90 -49.04
N PHE A 206 63.68 8.73 -47.84
CA PHE A 206 65.12 8.57 -47.62
C PHE A 206 65.60 7.11 -47.73
N GLY A 207 64.77 6.18 -48.21
CA GLY A 207 65.13 4.75 -48.35
C GLY A 207 65.29 3.98 -47.04
N ARG A 208 64.77 4.53 -45.94
CA ARG A 208 64.76 3.90 -44.60
C ARG A 208 63.43 3.15 -44.38
N PRO A 209 63.38 2.16 -43.47
CA PRO A 209 62.14 1.48 -43.11
C PRO A 209 61.04 2.45 -42.64
N ALA A 210 59.81 2.24 -43.08
CA ALA A 210 58.67 3.14 -42.83
C ALA A 210 58.35 3.25 -41.32
N THR A 211 58.40 2.13 -40.60
CA THR A 211 58.24 2.06 -39.15
C THR A 211 59.51 1.43 -38.54
N PRO A 212 59.86 1.77 -37.28
CA PRO A 212 61.01 1.17 -36.61
C PRO A 212 60.87 -0.35 -36.44
N ASN A 213 59.64 -0.86 -36.34
CA ASN A 213 59.34 -2.29 -36.18
C ASN A 213 59.01 -2.98 -37.51
N ALA A 214 59.34 -2.37 -38.65
CA ALA A 214 58.99 -2.91 -39.97
C ALA A 214 59.58 -4.32 -40.20
N GLU A 215 60.76 -4.60 -39.66
CA GLU A 215 61.39 -5.92 -39.77
C GLU A 215 60.64 -6.98 -38.95
N GLU A 216 60.23 -6.66 -37.71
CA GLU A 216 59.43 -7.53 -36.86
C GLU A 216 58.07 -7.84 -37.51
N GLU A 217 57.42 -6.81 -38.07
CA GLU A 217 56.16 -6.97 -38.81
C GLU A 217 56.34 -7.87 -40.04
N LEU A 218 57.46 -7.74 -40.76
CA LEU A 218 57.80 -8.60 -41.89
C LEU A 218 58.01 -10.06 -41.47
N TYR A 219 58.79 -10.31 -40.41
CA TYR A 219 58.98 -11.67 -39.89
C TYR A 219 57.66 -12.30 -39.48
N ALA A 220 56.80 -11.57 -38.77
CA ALA A 220 55.48 -12.06 -38.37
C ALA A 220 54.56 -12.35 -39.58
N LEU A 221 54.69 -11.58 -40.67
CA LEU A 221 53.97 -11.85 -41.93
C LEU A 221 54.46 -13.13 -42.61
N ILE A 222 55.79 -13.31 -42.68
CA ILE A 222 56.41 -14.51 -43.26
C ILE A 222 56.02 -15.75 -42.45
N GLU A 223 56.07 -15.69 -41.12
CA GLU A 223 55.65 -16.81 -40.26
C GLU A 223 54.21 -17.21 -40.51
N LYS A 224 53.29 -16.24 -40.59
CA LYS A 224 51.88 -16.49 -40.91
C LYS A 224 51.69 -17.09 -42.30
N GLU A 225 52.49 -16.68 -43.28
CA GLU A 225 52.46 -17.23 -44.63
C GLU A 225 52.93 -18.69 -44.65
N VAL A 226 54.03 -18.99 -43.95
CA VAL A 226 54.54 -20.36 -43.77
C VAL A 226 53.52 -21.24 -43.04
N GLU A 227 52.86 -20.73 -42.00
CA GLU A 227 51.78 -21.44 -41.31
C GLU A 227 50.61 -21.74 -42.25
N ARG A 228 50.16 -20.75 -43.03
CA ARG A 228 49.11 -20.93 -44.04
C ARG A 228 49.49 -22.00 -45.06
N ASP A 229 50.70 -21.95 -45.60
CA ASP A 229 51.17 -22.94 -46.57
C ASP A 229 51.26 -24.34 -45.97
N ARG A 230 51.75 -24.46 -44.73
CA ARG A 230 51.75 -25.74 -44.00
C ARG A 230 50.35 -26.30 -43.85
N THR A 231 49.38 -25.46 -43.46
CA THR A 231 47.98 -25.91 -43.34
C THR A 231 47.40 -26.33 -44.69
N LEU A 232 47.71 -25.62 -45.77
CA LEU A 232 47.23 -25.91 -47.12
C LEU A 232 47.84 -27.20 -47.68
N VAL A 233 49.14 -27.43 -47.44
CA VAL A 233 49.82 -28.68 -47.82
C VAL A 233 49.28 -29.86 -47.01
N ALA A 234 49.07 -29.70 -45.70
CA ALA A 234 48.45 -30.72 -44.87
C ALA A 234 47.02 -31.05 -45.33
N ALA A 235 46.23 -30.03 -45.69
CA ALA A 235 44.89 -30.20 -46.24
C ALA A 235 44.92 -30.93 -47.60
N LYS A 236 45.83 -30.54 -48.51
CA LYS A 236 46.03 -31.23 -49.80
C LYS A 236 46.44 -32.69 -49.61
N ARG A 237 47.34 -32.96 -48.66
CA ARG A 237 47.78 -34.33 -48.34
C ARG A 237 46.63 -35.17 -47.81
N ARG A 238 45.83 -34.64 -46.86
CA ARG A 238 44.62 -35.31 -46.38
C ARG A 238 43.63 -35.58 -47.51
N ALA A 239 43.37 -34.61 -48.38
CA ALA A 239 42.50 -34.81 -49.53
C ALA A 239 43.02 -35.88 -50.52
N LEU A 240 44.34 -35.98 -50.71
CA LEU A 240 44.95 -37.01 -51.54
C LEU A 240 44.93 -38.40 -50.87
N GLU A 241 45.11 -38.45 -49.55
CA GLU A 241 44.92 -39.66 -48.75
C GLU A 241 43.46 -40.12 -48.82
N ASP A 242 42.47 -39.22 -48.64
CA ASP A 242 41.04 -39.51 -48.81
C ASP A 242 40.72 -39.99 -50.24
N MET A 243 41.32 -39.40 -51.28
CA MET A 243 41.14 -39.84 -52.67
C MET A 243 41.77 -41.22 -52.93
N ARG A 244 42.96 -41.50 -52.37
CA ARG A 244 43.58 -42.83 -52.41
C ARG A 244 42.72 -43.87 -51.67
N GLU A 245 42.17 -43.50 -50.52
CA GLU A 245 41.25 -44.34 -49.76
C GLU A 245 39.93 -44.56 -50.50
N GLN A 246 39.41 -43.58 -51.24
CA GLN A 246 38.22 -43.75 -52.09
C GLN A 246 38.47 -44.70 -53.28
N THR A 247 39.70 -44.77 -53.81
CA THR A 247 40.07 -45.78 -54.82
C THR A 247 40.28 -47.18 -54.26
N ALA A 248 40.37 -47.34 -52.93
CA ALA A 248 40.44 -48.63 -52.25
C ALA A 248 39.06 -49.04 -51.71
N PHE A 249 38.30 -49.78 -52.53
CA PHE A 249 37.09 -50.54 -52.17
C PHE A 249 35.94 -49.74 -51.51
N ARG A 250 34.95 -49.36 -52.33
CA ARG A 250 33.70 -48.71 -51.90
C ARG A 250 32.78 -49.69 -51.17
N THR A 251 32.80 -49.72 -49.83
CA THR A 251 31.86 -50.48 -48.99
C THR A 251 31.16 -49.57 -47.97
N THR A 252 29.87 -49.78 -47.72
CA THR A 252 29.03 -49.02 -46.76
C THR A 252 29.04 -49.59 -45.33
N ALA A 253 29.92 -50.54 -45.04
CA ALA A 253 30.04 -51.12 -43.71
C ALA A 253 31.02 -50.30 -42.84
N GLU A 254 30.65 -50.02 -41.57
CA GLU A 254 31.58 -49.41 -40.60
C GLU A 254 32.85 -50.27 -40.50
N ARG A 255 34.01 -49.65 -40.74
CA ARG A 255 35.31 -50.32 -40.65
C ARG A 255 35.48 -50.89 -39.25
N ARG A 256 35.52 -52.23 -39.12
CA ARG A 256 35.84 -52.87 -37.85
C ARG A 256 37.23 -52.39 -37.41
N PRO A 257 37.43 -51.99 -36.14
CA PRO A 257 38.77 -51.77 -35.62
C PRO A 257 39.62 -52.98 -36.01
N SER A 258 40.71 -52.75 -36.75
CA SER A 258 41.62 -53.82 -37.16
C SER A 258 42.00 -54.60 -35.91
N GLN A 259 41.86 -55.93 -36.00
CA GLN A 259 42.09 -56.88 -34.91
C GLN A 259 43.28 -56.46 -34.05
N TYR A 260 43.12 -56.54 -32.72
CA TYR A 260 44.22 -56.30 -31.79
C TYR A 260 45.21 -57.46 -31.92
N ILE A 261 46.22 -57.29 -32.76
CA ILE A 261 47.39 -58.17 -32.84
C ILE A 261 48.42 -57.55 -31.88
N PRO A 262 48.71 -58.17 -30.72
CA PRO A 262 49.76 -57.66 -29.85
C PRO A 262 51.13 -57.85 -30.54
N ASP A 263 51.99 -56.82 -30.51
CA ASP A 263 53.31 -56.82 -31.14
C ASP A 263 54.34 -57.78 -30.49
N SER A 264 53.94 -58.64 -29.53
CA SER A 264 54.83 -59.57 -28.84
C SER A 264 54.63 -61.02 -29.29
N ASN A 265 55.39 -61.41 -30.31
CA ASN A 265 55.92 -62.76 -30.62
C ASN A 265 55.09 -64.00 -30.24
N SER A 266 53.79 -63.99 -30.48
CA SER A 266 52.94 -65.17 -30.37
C SER A 266 52.02 -65.25 -31.58
N ILE A 267 51.92 -66.47 -32.12
CA ILE A 267 51.19 -66.88 -33.33
C ILE A 267 49.94 -66.03 -33.54
N GLY A 268 49.79 -65.43 -34.74
CA GLY A 268 48.76 -64.46 -35.15
C GLY A 268 47.31 -64.99 -35.16
N LEU A 269 46.92 -65.67 -34.08
CA LEU A 269 45.57 -66.09 -33.78
C LEU A 269 44.88 -64.99 -32.97
N PRO A 270 43.61 -64.67 -33.29
CA PRO A 270 42.85 -63.69 -32.51
C PRO A 270 42.69 -64.15 -31.07
N VAL A 271 43.21 -63.37 -30.12
CA VAL A 271 42.97 -63.61 -28.70
C VAL A 271 41.67 -62.89 -28.32
N ALA A 272 40.76 -63.59 -27.65
CA ALA A 272 39.56 -62.96 -27.11
C ALA A 272 40.00 -61.82 -26.16
N TYR A 273 39.40 -60.64 -26.29
CA TYR A 273 39.67 -59.57 -25.34
C TYR A 273 39.39 -60.11 -23.93
N GLY A 274 40.38 -60.03 -23.04
CA GLY A 274 40.27 -60.50 -21.66
C GLY A 274 39.21 -59.73 -20.87
N ALA A 275 39.33 -59.70 -19.55
CA ALA A 275 38.35 -59.02 -18.67
C ALA A 275 38.05 -57.55 -19.05
N ASN A 276 38.95 -56.89 -19.80
CA ASN A 276 38.82 -55.52 -20.27
C ASN A 276 38.62 -55.46 -21.79
N ALA A 277 37.48 -55.94 -22.29
CA ALA A 277 37.12 -55.77 -23.69
C ALA A 277 36.81 -54.29 -24.02
N PRO A 278 37.24 -53.78 -25.19
CA PRO A 278 36.92 -52.43 -25.60
C PRO A 278 35.40 -52.30 -25.77
N PHE A 279 34.78 -51.52 -24.89
CA PHE A 279 33.36 -51.23 -24.89
C PHE A 279 33.02 -50.23 -26.00
N LYS A 280 32.03 -50.54 -26.85
CA LYS A 280 31.46 -49.53 -27.76
C LYS A 280 30.58 -48.61 -26.91
N PRO A 281 30.93 -47.32 -26.71
CA PRO A 281 30.09 -46.42 -25.94
C PRO A 281 28.69 -46.38 -26.56
N GLN A 282 27.67 -46.52 -25.73
CA GLN A 282 26.28 -46.41 -26.18
C GLN A 282 26.05 -45.01 -26.76
N PRO A 283 25.24 -44.86 -27.82
CA PRO A 283 24.89 -43.55 -28.32
C PRO A 283 24.29 -42.72 -27.17
N PRO A 284 24.72 -41.45 -27.01
CA PRO A 284 24.27 -40.63 -25.89
C PRO A 284 22.74 -40.56 -25.89
N SER A 285 22.11 -40.93 -24.77
CA SER A 285 20.66 -40.84 -24.65
C SER A 285 20.23 -39.37 -24.82
N SER A 286 19.12 -39.14 -25.50
CA SER A 286 18.57 -37.80 -25.79
C SER A 286 18.28 -36.93 -24.54
N ASN A 287 18.39 -37.47 -23.33
CA ASN A 287 18.04 -36.82 -22.07
C ASN A 287 19.22 -36.22 -21.29
N LEU A 288 20.44 -36.26 -21.81
CA LEU A 288 21.56 -35.50 -21.24
C LEU A 288 21.46 -34.03 -21.66
N ARG A 289 20.53 -33.31 -21.03
CA ARG A 289 20.45 -31.85 -21.08
C ARG A 289 21.54 -31.27 -20.18
N HIS A 290 22.44 -30.53 -20.81
CA HIS A 290 23.49 -29.66 -20.28
C HIS A 290 23.31 -29.20 -18.82
N TYR A 291 24.24 -29.55 -17.94
CA TYR A 291 24.55 -28.74 -16.76
C TYR A 291 25.40 -27.56 -17.24
N VAL A 292 24.84 -26.36 -17.17
CA VAL A 292 25.57 -25.11 -17.37
C VAL A 292 26.57 -24.97 -16.23
N THR A 293 27.86 -25.02 -16.53
CA THR A 293 28.91 -24.60 -15.61
C THR A 293 28.79 -23.08 -15.44
N ALA A 294 28.39 -22.63 -14.26
CA ALA A 294 28.31 -21.20 -13.95
C ALA A 294 29.69 -20.52 -14.10
N PRO A 295 29.75 -19.28 -14.61
CA PRO A 295 31.01 -18.53 -14.70
C PRO A 295 31.52 -18.21 -13.29
N ARG A 296 32.81 -18.47 -13.04
CA ARG A 296 33.50 -18.09 -11.80
C ARG A 296 33.47 -16.57 -11.62
N ASP A 297 32.90 -16.12 -10.52
CA ASP A 297 32.99 -14.74 -10.03
C ASP A 297 34.44 -14.27 -9.99
N GLN A 298 34.73 -13.19 -10.73
CA GLN A 298 35.93 -12.39 -10.56
C GLN A 298 35.63 -11.28 -9.55
N SER A 299 35.91 -11.54 -8.27
CA SER A 299 35.92 -10.49 -7.25
C SER A 299 37.03 -9.47 -7.55
N PRO A 300 36.77 -8.15 -7.54
CA PRO A 300 37.83 -7.16 -7.68
C PRO A 300 38.66 -7.12 -6.38
N ARG A 301 39.98 -7.27 -6.53
CA ARG A 301 40.95 -7.10 -5.44
C ARG A 301 40.86 -5.66 -4.91
N ARG A 302 40.48 -5.51 -3.63
CA ARG A 302 40.63 -4.26 -2.87
C ARG A 302 42.13 -3.90 -2.82
N GLY A 303 42.50 -2.83 -3.50
CA GLY A 303 43.77 -2.15 -3.32
C GLY A 303 43.83 -1.42 -1.98
N VAL A 304 44.97 -1.56 -1.33
CA VAL A 304 45.37 -0.95 -0.06
C VAL A 304 45.52 0.56 -0.25
N ALA A 305 44.87 1.36 0.59
CA ALA A 305 45.13 2.80 0.70
C ALA A 305 46.35 3.02 1.62
N PRO A 306 47.31 3.89 1.26
CA PRO A 306 48.36 4.30 2.18
C PRO A 306 47.86 5.37 3.16
N SER A 307 48.35 5.24 4.38
CA SER A 307 48.15 6.10 5.54
C SER A 307 48.76 7.49 5.38
N GLU A 308 47.99 8.53 5.66
CA GLU A 308 48.51 9.85 6.07
C GLU A 308 48.05 10.13 7.50
N ASN A 309 49.02 10.34 8.39
CA ASN A 309 48.81 10.84 9.76
C ASN A 309 49.05 12.36 9.78
N PRO A 310 48.35 13.11 10.65
CA PRO A 310 48.45 14.56 10.77
C PRO A 310 49.63 14.99 11.67
N PRO A 311 49.99 16.28 11.64
CA PRO A 311 49.61 17.16 12.75
C PRO A 311 48.58 18.25 12.40
#